data_AF-A0A957AAI0-F1
#
_entry.id   AF-A0A957AAI0-F1
#
_cell.length_a   1.000
_cell.length_b   1.000
_cell.length_c   1.000
_cell.angle_alpha   90.00
_cell.angle_beta   90.00
_cell.angle_gamma   90.00
#
_symmetry.space_group_name_H-M   'P 1'
#
loop_
_entity.id
_entity.type
_entity.pdbx_description
1 polymer ?
#
loop_
_entity_poly.entity_id
_entity_poly.type
_entity_poly.pdbx_seq_one_letter_code
_entity_poly.pdbx_strand_id
1 'polypeptide(L)'
;QFTDVLWTHQGRVRSRHGNRWQNLCPTTMVPVADGYAAVNVIVSFWEPFTHMLGRPELAADPEWSTDVERMKRYDRMDAMMAEAFGSWTRERFLTEGQEVWRVPVGTVLTLPEMVNDRHLTARNFWRPIAGTDLRTSGSPFRFVGEEPPTEQAPQEPRTALPTVGARSGQPSAGLAGRSGVRPLEGLRIVDLTRIWSGPLATRILGDLGADVLKIEAPTGRGPAVVPKTDPLYFADGDPGDRPWNRNGLNNKLNRNKRDLAIDL
;
A
#
# COMPACT_ATOMS: atom_id res chain seq x y z
N GLN A 1 -2.47 7.31 0.63
CA GLN A 1 -1.04 7.02 0.36
C GLN A 1 -0.45 7.99 -0.65
N PHE A 2 -1.09 8.23 -1.81
CA PHE A 2 -0.65 9.29 -2.72
C PHE A 2 -1.32 10.63 -2.44
N THR A 3 -2.53 10.62 -1.87
CA THR A 3 -3.32 11.84 -1.60
C THR A 3 -2.55 12.89 -0.79
N ASP A 4 -1.80 12.49 0.23
CA ASP A 4 -1.00 13.40 1.03
C ASP A 4 0.16 14.00 0.24
N VAL A 5 0.83 13.22 -0.61
CA VAL A 5 1.91 13.72 -1.49
C VAL A 5 1.36 14.63 -2.59
N LEU A 6 0.27 14.23 -3.25
CA LEU A 6 -0.44 15.05 -4.25
C LEU A 6 -0.83 16.40 -3.65
N TRP A 7 -1.37 16.42 -2.44
CA TRP A 7 -1.75 17.66 -1.78
C TRP A 7 -0.53 18.50 -1.38
N THR A 8 0.38 17.93 -0.58
CA THR A 8 1.47 18.69 0.04
C THR A 8 2.59 19.09 -0.91
N HIS A 9 2.80 18.34 -2.00
CA HIS A 9 3.88 18.60 -2.96
C HIS A 9 3.36 19.01 -4.35
N GLN A 10 2.10 18.77 -4.71
CA GLN A 10 1.59 19.14 -6.04
C GLN A 10 0.41 20.12 -6.00
N GLY A 11 -0.04 20.52 -4.82
CA GLY A 11 -1.24 21.36 -4.67
C GLY A 11 -2.51 20.70 -5.23
N ARG A 12 -2.51 19.37 -5.42
CA ARG A 12 -3.57 18.66 -6.12
C ARG A 12 -4.50 17.94 -5.15
N VAL A 13 -5.77 18.34 -5.13
CA VAL A 13 -6.83 17.59 -4.45
C VAL A 13 -7.22 16.40 -5.30
N ARG A 14 -7.22 15.21 -4.70
CA ARG A 14 -7.63 14.00 -5.39
C ARG A 14 -9.15 13.88 -5.44
N SER A 15 -9.70 13.58 -6.61
CA SER A 15 -11.11 13.24 -6.82
C SER A 15 -11.30 11.73 -7.04
N ARG A 16 -12.56 11.27 -7.06
CA ARG A 16 -12.91 9.90 -7.41
C ARG A 16 -12.60 9.65 -8.89
N HIS A 17 -11.94 8.53 -9.20
CA HIS A 17 -11.51 8.18 -10.57
C HIS A 17 -11.84 6.72 -10.95
N GLY A 18 -12.62 6.02 -10.11
CA GLY A 18 -12.95 4.61 -10.32
C GLY A 18 -11.80 3.66 -9.96
N ASN A 19 -11.75 2.50 -10.62
CA ASN A 19 -10.75 1.46 -10.37
C ASN A 19 -9.51 1.57 -11.26
N ARG A 20 -9.59 2.30 -12.38
CA ARG A 20 -8.43 2.57 -13.24
C ARG A 20 -7.47 3.50 -12.51
N TRP A 21 -6.24 3.07 -12.31
CA TRP A 21 -5.26 3.93 -11.67
C TRP A 21 -4.80 5.05 -12.62
N GLN A 22 -4.72 6.26 -12.09
CA GLN A 22 -4.51 7.49 -12.85
C GLN A 22 -3.14 7.65 -13.54
N ASN A 23 -2.16 6.80 -13.23
CA ASN A 23 -0.80 6.89 -13.78
C ASN A 23 -0.12 5.52 -14.01
N LEU A 24 -0.87 4.42 -13.96
CA LEU A 24 -0.36 3.07 -14.22
C LEU A 24 -1.41 2.32 -15.05
N CYS A 25 -0.97 1.66 -16.12
CA CYS A 25 -1.87 0.90 -16.99
C CYS A 25 -1.23 -0.43 -17.40
N PRO A 26 -1.89 -1.59 -17.20
CA PRO A 26 -3.14 -1.74 -16.45
C PRO A 26 -2.89 -1.77 -14.93
N THR A 27 -3.62 -0.93 -14.20
CA THR A 27 -3.85 -1.13 -12.76
C THR A 27 -5.32 -0.89 -12.49
N THR A 28 -6.10 -1.98 -12.47
CA THR A 28 -7.56 -1.94 -12.44
C THR A 28 -8.16 -3.27 -11.99
N MET A 29 -9.48 -3.32 -11.91
CA MET A 29 -10.25 -4.55 -11.78
C MET A 29 -10.52 -5.16 -13.16
N VAL A 30 -10.46 -6.48 -13.24
CA VAL A 30 -10.67 -7.29 -14.44
C VAL A 30 -11.87 -8.21 -14.22
N PRO A 31 -12.90 -8.18 -15.08
CA PRO A 31 -13.99 -9.14 -15.00
C PRO A 31 -13.50 -10.54 -15.38
N VAL A 32 -13.92 -11.54 -14.62
CA VAL A 32 -13.62 -12.97 -14.82
C VAL A 32 -14.90 -13.78 -14.64
N ALA A 33 -14.87 -15.08 -14.95
CA ALA A 33 -16.07 -15.92 -15.05
C ALA A 33 -16.91 -15.97 -13.77
N ASP A 34 -16.29 -15.87 -12.60
CA ASP A 34 -16.91 -15.95 -11.28
C ASP A 34 -16.75 -14.65 -10.46
N GLY A 35 -16.59 -13.50 -11.12
CA GLY A 35 -16.59 -12.19 -10.46
C GLY A 35 -15.53 -11.25 -10.99
N TYR A 36 -14.70 -10.72 -10.09
CA TYR A 36 -13.63 -9.79 -10.45
C TYR A 36 -12.28 -10.19 -9.83
N ALA A 37 -11.24 -9.99 -10.62
CA ALA A 37 -9.86 -9.97 -10.18
C ALA A 37 -9.31 -8.54 -10.25
N ALA A 38 -8.08 -8.34 -9.77
CA ALA A 38 -7.35 -7.09 -9.86
C ALA A 38 -5.93 -7.37 -10.37
N VAL A 39 -5.40 -6.44 -11.15
CA VAL A 39 -4.03 -6.47 -11.64
C VAL A 39 -3.33 -5.16 -11.28
N ASN A 40 -2.04 -5.23 -10.97
CA ASN A 40 -1.16 -4.06 -10.82
C ASN A 40 0.11 -4.26 -11.66
N VAL A 41 0.16 -3.62 -12.82
CA VAL A 41 1.31 -3.66 -13.72
C VAL A 41 2.07 -2.35 -13.63
N ILE A 42 3.31 -2.45 -13.17
CA ILE A 42 4.34 -1.40 -13.32
C ILE A 42 5.30 -1.81 -14.44
N VAL A 43 6.23 -0.91 -14.81
CA VAL A 43 7.22 -1.15 -15.88
C VAL A 43 7.90 -2.52 -15.79
N SER A 44 8.35 -2.94 -14.60
CA SER A 44 9.01 -4.24 -14.40
C SER A 44 8.13 -5.47 -14.59
N PHE A 45 6.80 -5.32 -14.62
CA PHE A 45 5.85 -6.41 -14.83
C PHE A 45 5.19 -6.36 -16.22
N TRP A 46 5.53 -5.39 -17.06
CA TRP A 46 4.89 -5.20 -18.36
C TRP A 46 5.06 -6.43 -19.26
N GLU A 47 6.30 -6.84 -19.52
CA GLU A 47 6.59 -8.00 -20.37
C GLU A 47 5.91 -9.28 -19.84
N PRO A 48 6.08 -9.71 -18.57
CA PRO A 48 5.36 -10.89 -18.06
C PRO A 48 3.84 -10.78 -18.20
N PHE A 49 3.26 -9.59 -18.00
CA PHE A 49 1.83 -9.38 -18.18
C PHE A 49 1.39 -9.55 -19.63
N THR A 50 2.16 -9.08 -20.61
CA THR A 50 1.82 -9.28 -22.03
C THR A 50 1.83 -10.76 -22.43
N HIS A 51 2.71 -11.56 -21.82
CA HIS A 51 2.69 -13.01 -21.97
C HIS A 51 1.46 -13.65 -21.31
N MET A 52 1.13 -13.24 -20.08
CA MET A 52 -0.09 -13.67 -19.38
C MET A 52 -1.36 -13.34 -20.20
N LEU A 53 -1.38 -12.17 -20.86
CA LEU A 53 -2.46 -11.71 -21.73
C LEU A 53 -2.56 -12.52 -23.03
N GLY A 54 -1.56 -13.35 -23.35
CA GLY A 54 -1.47 -14.08 -24.63
C GLY A 54 -1.17 -13.16 -25.81
N ARG A 55 -0.53 -12.01 -25.57
CA ARG A 55 -0.19 -10.98 -26.55
C ARG A 55 1.27 -10.49 -26.36
N PRO A 56 2.27 -11.38 -26.41
CA PRO A 56 3.67 -11.04 -26.09
C PRO A 56 4.28 -9.98 -27.02
N GLU A 57 3.73 -9.80 -28.23
CA GLU A 57 4.16 -8.76 -29.16
C GLU A 57 4.01 -7.34 -28.60
N LEU A 58 3.11 -7.13 -27.64
CA LEU A 58 2.91 -5.83 -26.99
C LEU A 58 4.11 -5.41 -26.12
N ALA A 59 4.98 -6.34 -25.73
CA ALA A 59 6.18 -6.02 -24.95
C ALA A 59 7.15 -5.13 -25.74
N ALA A 60 7.25 -5.35 -27.06
CA ALA A 60 8.14 -4.62 -27.95
C ALA A 60 7.45 -3.48 -28.72
N ASP A 61 6.12 -3.38 -28.65
CA ASP A 61 5.34 -2.40 -29.39
C ASP A 61 5.54 -0.98 -28.81
N PRO A 62 6.07 -0.01 -29.59
CA PRO A 62 6.24 1.37 -29.15
C PRO A 62 4.94 2.02 -28.64
N GLU A 63 3.79 1.61 -29.17
CA GLU A 63 2.47 2.11 -28.75
C GLU A 63 2.05 1.68 -27.34
N TRP A 64 2.73 0.68 -26.76
CA TRP A 64 2.46 0.17 -25.41
C TRP A 64 3.66 0.26 -24.46
N SER A 65 4.76 0.86 -24.94
CA SER A 65 6.05 0.90 -24.25
C SER A 65 6.06 1.62 -22.91
N THR A 66 5.18 2.62 -22.70
CA THR A 66 5.11 3.42 -21.48
C THR A 66 3.70 3.46 -20.89
N ASP A 67 3.58 3.69 -19.58
CA ASP A 67 2.26 3.88 -18.95
C ASP A 67 1.46 5.01 -19.60
N VAL A 68 2.13 6.09 -20.02
CA VAL A 68 1.49 7.21 -20.73
C VAL A 68 0.85 6.74 -22.04
N GLU A 69 1.58 5.95 -22.84
CA GLU A 69 1.06 5.42 -24.10
C GLU A 69 -0.03 4.38 -23.90
N ARG A 70 0.11 3.51 -22.89
CA ARG A 70 -0.92 2.52 -22.54
C ARG A 70 -2.21 3.19 -22.05
N MET A 71 -2.10 4.25 -21.25
CA MET A 71 -3.26 5.00 -20.76
C MET A 71 -4.06 5.69 -21.88
N LYS A 72 -3.42 6.13 -22.96
CA LYS A 72 -4.14 6.65 -24.15
C LYS A 72 -5.03 5.59 -24.81
N ARG A 73 -4.75 4.31 -24.55
CA ARG A 73 -5.40 3.13 -25.15
C ARG A 73 -6.08 2.26 -24.08
N TYR A 74 -6.44 2.83 -22.94
CA TYR A 74 -6.95 2.07 -21.78
C TYR A 74 -8.20 1.25 -22.13
N ASP A 75 -9.13 1.78 -22.93
CA ASP A 75 -10.33 1.03 -23.32
C ASP A 75 -9.97 -0.21 -24.17
N ARG A 76 -8.94 -0.12 -25.01
CA ARG A 76 -8.41 -1.26 -25.76
C ARG A 76 -7.71 -2.25 -24.83
N MET A 77 -6.98 -1.78 -23.80
CA MET A 77 -6.41 -2.65 -22.76
C MET A 77 -7.50 -3.42 -22.02
N ASP A 78 -8.57 -2.74 -21.60
CA ASP A 78 -9.70 -3.36 -20.90
C ASP A 78 -10.40 -4.40 -21.79
N ALA A 79 -10.59 -4.11 -23.08
CA ALA A 79 -11.14 -5.08 -24.03
C ALA A 79 -10.25 -6.33 -24.17
N MET A 80 -8.93 -6.16 -24.31
CA MET A 80 -7.99 -7.28 -24.39
C MET A 80 -7.99 -8.12 -23.09
N MET A 81 -8.04 -7.48 -21.92
CA MET A 81 -8.13 -8.19 -20.65
C MET A 81 -9.46 -8.96 -20.52
N ALA A 82 -10.58 -8.36 -20.93
CA ALA A 82 -11.88 -9.04 -20.91
C ALA A 82 -11.92 -10.24 -21.87
N GLU A 83 -11.33 -10.12 -23.06
CA GLU A 83 -11.20 -11.22 -24.02
C GLU A 83 -10.33 -12.36 -23.48
N ALA A 84 -9.15 -12.02 -22.93
CA ALA A 84 -8.19 -13.01 -22.46
C ALA A 84 -8.64 -13.72 -21.17
N PHE A 85 -9.23 -12.98 -20.24
CA PHE A 85 -9.47 -13.44 -18.87
C PHE A 85 -10.94 -13.64 -18.51
N GLY A 86 -11.88 -13.21 -19.36
CA GLY A 86 -13.32 -13.29 -19.05
C GLY A 86 -13.84 -14.71 -18.82
N SER A 87 -13.19 -15.73 -19.39
CA SER A 87 -13.52 -17.14 -19.17
C SER A 87 -12.74 -17.80 -18.03
N TRP A 88 -11.77 -17.09 -17.42
CA TRP A 88 -10.97 -17.63 -16.33
C TRP A 88 -11.74 -17.51 -15.02
N THR A 89 -11.44 -18.38 -14.04
CA THR A 89 -11.90 -18.19 -12.67
C THR A 89 -10.95 -17.26 -11.92
N ARG A 90 -11.42 -16.64 -10.82
CA ARG A 90 -10.60 -15.88 -9.87
C ARG A 90 -9.41 -16.71 -9.36
N GLU A 91 -9.64 -18.00 -9.07
CA GLU A 91 -8.59 -18.93 -8.65
C GLU A 91 -7.51 -19.11 -9.73
N ARG A 92 -7.92 -19.41 -10.97
CA ARG A 92 -6.96 -19.53 -12.08
C ARG A 92 -6.18 -18.23 -12.29
N PHE A 93 -6.87 -17.09 -12.31
CA PHE A 93 -6.23 -15.78 -12.49
C PHE A 93 -5.17 -15.52 -11.42
N LEU A 94 -5.48 -15.84 -10.16
CA LEU A 94 -4.56 -15.71 -9.03
C LEU A 94 -3.33 -16.62 -9.19
N THR A 95 -3.56 -17.91 -9.47
CA THR A 95 -2.49 -18.91 -9.63
C THR A 95 -1.58 -18.59 -10.82
N GLU A 96 -2.16 -18.34 -12.00
CA GLU A 96 -1.40 -17.98 -13.21
C GLU A 96 -0.62 -16.68 -13.00
N GLY A 97 -1.25 -15.65 -12.46
CA GLY A 97 -0.57 -14.37 -12.22
C GLY A 97 0.56 -14.48 -11.20
N GLN A 98 0.33 -15.14 -10.05
CA GLN A 98 1.31 -15.18 -8.96
C GLN A 98 2.39 -16.24 -9.13
N GLU A 99 2.04 -17.45 -9.57
CA GLU A 99 2.94 -18.60 -9.57
C GLU A 99 3.70 -18.73 -10.90
N VAL A 100 3.01 -18.47 -12.02
CA VAL A 100 3.58 -18.61 -13.36
C VAL A 100 4.23 -17.31 -13.81
N TRP A 101 3.44 -16.25 -13.96
CA TRP A 101 3.90 -15.01 -14.59
C TRP A 101 4.56 -14.01 -13.64
N ARG A 102 4.44 -14.24 -12.33
CA ARG A 102 4.98 -13.33 -11.29
C ARG A 102 4.47 -11.89 -11.43
N VAL A 103 3.24 -11.73 -11.92
CA VAL A 103 2.53 -10.45 -12.04
C VAL A 103 1.72 -10.21 -10.76
N PRO A 104 1.78 -9.01 -10.16
CA PRO A 104 0.93 -8.70 -9.01
C PRO A 104 -0.56 -8.72 -9.39
N VAL A 105 -1.24 -9.76 -8.90
CA VAL A 105 -2.68 -9.96 -9.06
C VAL A 105 -3.34 -10.25 -7.72
N GLY A 106 -4.63 -9.96 -7.65
CA GLY A 106 -5.48 -10.28 -6.50
C GLY A 106 -6.90 -10.61 -6.95
N THR A 107 -7.71 -11.12 -6.03
CA THR A 107 -9.11 -11.45 -6.27
C THR A 107 -10.01 -10.61 -5.39
N VAL A 108 -11.22 -10.32 -5.87
CA VAL A 108 -12.24 -9.66 -5.06
C VAL A 108 -13.05 -10.72 -4.33
N LEU A 109 -12.86 -10.80 -3.01
CA LEU A 109 -13.60 -11.71 -2.15
C LEU A 109 -14.92 -11.08 -1.71
N THR A 110 -15.97 -11.90 -1.67
CA THR A 110 -17.20 -11.60 -0.94
C THR A 110 -16.97 -11.71 0.57
N LEU A 111 -17.90 -11.19 1.38
CA LEU A 111 -17.79 -11.31 2.84
C LEU A 111 -17.73 -12.77 3.32
N PRO A 112 -18.57 -13.71 2.85
CA PRO A 112 -18.47 -15.11 3.26
C PRO A 112 -17.13 -15.76 2.87
N GLU A 113 -16.60 -15.44 1.68
CA GLU A 113 -15.31 -15.94 1.24
C GLU A 113 -14.16 -15.39 2.11
N MET A 114 -14.18 -14.09 2.43
CA MET A 114 -13.19 -13.47 3.31
C MET A 114 -13.23 -14.06 4.72
N VAL A 115 -14.41 -14.28 5.30
CA VAL A 115 -14.53 -14.87 6.65
C VAL A 115 -13.94 -16.29 6.70
N ASN A 116 -14.04 -17.03 5.58
CA ASN A 116 -13.55 -18.40 5.45
C ASN A 116 -12.20 -18.49 4.72
N ASP A 117 -11.48 -17.38 4.53
CA ASP A 117 -10.23 -17.37 3.79
C ASP A 117 -9.15 -18.22 4.49
N ARG A 118 -8.42 -19.01 3.69
CA ARG A 118 -7.41 -19.95 4.20
C ARG A 118 -6.25 -19.24 4.90
N HIS A 119 -5.84 -18.07 4.39
CA HIS A 119 -4.73 -17.32 4.96
C HIS A 119 -5.15 -16.67 6.29
N LEU A 120 -6.31 -16.02 6.34
CA LEU A 120 -6.85 -15.44 7.57
C LEU A 120 -7.09 -16.50 8.66
N THR A 121 -7.53 -17.70 8.27
CA THR A 121 -7.67 -18.84 9.18
C THR A 121 -6.32 -19.30 9.73
N ALA A 122 -5.33 -19.54 8.87
CA ALA A 122 -3.97 -19.91 9.29
C ALA A 122 -3.31 -18.84 10.18
N ARG A 123 -3.73 -17.58 10.01
CA ARG A 123 -3.30 -16.43 10.80
C ARG A 123 -4.16 -16.18 12.03
N ASN A 124 -5.02 -17.12 12.44
CA ASN A 124 -5.93 -16.99 13.59
C ASN A 124 -6.56 -15.59 13.64
N PHE A 125 -6.90 -15.03 12.48
CA PHE A 125 -7.26 -13.62 12.35
C PHE A 125 -8.62 -13.36 12.99
N TRP A 126 -9.56 -14.26 12.80
CA TRP A 126 -10.89 -14.19 13.40
C TRP A 126 -10.88 -14.79 14.82
N ARG A 127 -11.02 -13.95 15.82
CA ARG A 127 -10.99 -14.29 17.25
C ARG A 127 -12.40 -14.37 17.84
N PRO A 128 -12.70 -15.35 18.72
CA PRO A 128 -13.98 -15.37 19.42
C PRO A 128 -14.08 -14.19 20.38
N ILE A 129 -15.31 -13.69 20.57
CA ILE A 129 -15.60 -12.67 21.57
C ILE A 129 -16.10 -13.36 22.84
N ALA A 130 -15.38 -13.20 23.95
CA ALA A 130 -15.72 -13.86 25.20
C ALA A 130 -17.16 -13.57 25.65
N GLY A 131 -17.91 -14.61 26.01
CA GLY A 131 -19.30 -14.51 26.46
C GLY A 131 -20.35 -14.43 25.32
N THR A 132 -19.95 -14.64 24.07
CA THR A 132 -20.86 -14.63 22.90
C THR A 132 -20.53 -15.75 21.91
N ASP A 133 -21.39 -15.96 20.91
CA ASP A 133 -21.16 -16.82 19.75
C ASP A 133 -20.51 -16.07 18.56
N LEU A 134 -20.16 -14.80 18.75
CA LEU A 134 -19.62 -13.93 17.71
C LEU A 134 -18.09 -13.99 17.62
N ARG A 135 -17.58 -13.56 16.47
CA ARG A 135 -16.14 -13.40 16.19
C ARG A 135 -15.84 -11.96 15.76
N THR A 136 -14.63 -11.50 16.06
CA THR A 136 -14.08 -10.22 15.61
C THR A 136 -12.72 -10.41 14.94
N SER A 137 -12.24 -9.41 14.21
CA SER A 137 -10.86 -9.38 13.75
C SER A 137 -9.93 -9.16 14.94
N GLY A 138 -8.93 -10.01 15.11
CA GLY A 138 -7.85 -9.81 16.07
C GLY A 138 -6.85 -8.75 15.60
N SER A 139 -5.87 -8.46 16.46
CA SER A 139 -4.78 -7.53 16.15
C SER A 139 -4.09 -7.88 14.83
N PRO A 140 -3.87 -6.90 13.92
CA PRO A 140 -3.08 -7.11 12.71
C PRO A 140 -1.57 -7.23 13.00
N PHE A 141 -1.16 -7.09 14.26
CA PHE A 141 0.22 -7.22 14.72
C PHE A 141 0.41 -8.50 15.54
N ARG A 142 1.54 -9.17 15.35
CA ARG A 142 1.97 -10.30 16.18
C ARG A 142 3.38 -10.02 16.68
N PHE A 143 3.59 -10.18 17.98
CA PHE A 143 4.89 -10.07 18.62
C PHE A 143 5.38 -11.47 19.01
N VAL A 144 6.63 -11.76 18.75
CA VAL A 144 7.22 -13.05 19.10
C VAL A 144 7.30 -13.14 20.62
N GLY A 145 6.77 -14.23 21.20
CA GLY A 145 6.74 -14.45 22.64
C GLY A 145 5.57 -13.78 23.38
N GLU A 146 4.67 -13.09 22.67
CA GLU A 146 3.47 -12.51 23.25
C GLU A 146 2.20 -13.14 22.67
N GLU A 147 1.30 -13.55 23.56
CA GLU A 147 -0.06 -13.92 23.17
C GLU A 147 -0.89 -12.64 23.02
N PRO A 148 -1.63 -12.47 21.90
CA PRO A 148 -2.57 -11.37 21.77
C PRO A 148 -3.59 -11.37 22.91
N PRO A 149 -3.97 -10.20 23.44
CA PRO A 149 -4.99 -10.13 24.48
C PRO A 149 -6.32 -10.72 23.98
N THR A 150 -7.09 -11.30 24.91
CA THR A 150 -8.42 -11.82 24.62
C THR A 150 -9.35 -10.67 24.20
N GLU A 151 -10.01 -10.82 23.05
CA GLU A 151 -11.02 -9.87 22.60
C GLU A 151 -12.25 -9.96 23.50
N GLN A 152 -12.61 -8.85 24.12
CA GLN A 152 -13.78 -8.74 24.99
C GLN A 152 -14.94 -8.11 24.23
N ALA A 153 -16.16 -8.58 24.50
CA ALA A 153 -17.35 -7.89 24.03
C ALA A 153 -17.34 -6.46 24.62
N PRO A 154 -17.75 -5.43 23.85
CA PRO A 154 -18.08 -4.15 24.44
C PRO A 154 -19.05 -4.39 25.60
N GLN A 155 -18.69 -3.97 26.82
CA GLN A 155 -19.50 -4.24 28.01
C GLN A 155 -20.86 -3.52 27.97
N GLU A 156 -21.01 -2.50 27.13
CA GLU A 156 -22.27 -1.83 26.88
C GLU A 156 -22.57 -1.78 25.38
N PRO A 157 -23.84 -1.95 24.97
CA PRO A 157 -24.28 -1.66 23.62
C PRO A 157 -23.94 -0.19 23.33
N ARG A 158 -23.02 0.07 22.41
CA ARG A 158 -22.85 1.41 21.82
C ARG A 158 -24.01 1.70 20.86
N THR A 159 -25.24 1.64 21.37
CA THR A 159 -26.49 1.88 20.61
C THR A 159 -26.74 3.36 20.42
N ALA A 160 -26.16 4.22 21.25
CA ALA A 160 -26.08 5.64 20.99
C ALA A 160 -24.87 5.94 20.09
N LEU A 161 -25.12 6.44 18.88
CA LEU A 161 -24.10 7.21 18.17
C LEU A 161 -23.61 8.30 19.14
N PRO A 162 -22.29 8.52 19.27
CA PRO A 162 -21.80 9.62 20.10
C PRO A 162 -22.45 10.92 19.60
N THR A 163 -23.34 11.50 20.39
CA THR A 163 -23.90 12.81 20.12
C THR A 163 -22.78 13.83 20.20
N VAL A 164 -22.82 14.84 19.33
CA VAL A 164 -21.91 16.00 19.41
C VAL A 164 -22.12 16.63 20.79
N GLY A 165 -21.18 16.41 21.72
CA GLY A 165 -21.29 16.82 23.13
C GLY A 165 -21.14 15.71 24.16
N ALA A 166 -21.26 14.43 23.79
CA ALA A 166 -21.12 13.29 24.72
C ALA A 166 -19.69 13.06 25.24
N ARG A 167 -18.69 13.74 24.66
CA ARG A 167 -17.34 13.86 25.25
C ARG A 167 -17.29 15.09 26.16
N SER A 168 -18.12 15.11 27.19
CA SER A 168 -18.10 16.17 28.22
C SER A 168 -17.09 15.90 29.34
N GLY A 169 -16.49 14.70 29.37
CA GLY A 169 -15.30 14.46 30.18
C GLY A 169 -14.20 15.38 29.66
N GLN A 170 -13.75 16.32 30.49
CA GLN A 170 -12.44 16.94 30.28
C GLN A 170 -11.46 15.79 29.99
N PRO A 171 -10.62 15.88 28.94
CA PRO A 171 -9.55 14.91 28.76
C PRO A 171 -8.87 14.79 30.12
N SER A 172 -8.88 13.60 30.71
CA SER A 172 -8.29 13.43 32.03
C SER A 172 -6.90 14.05 31.96
N ALA A 173 -6.60 14.93 32.91
CA ALA A 173 -5.32 15.62 33.00
C ALA A 173 -4.13 14.64 33.20
N GLY A 174 -4.31 13.35 32.99
CA GLY A 174 -3.30 12.30 32.98
C GLY A 174 -2.34 12.34 31.78
N LEU A 175 -2.48 13.30 30.86
CA LEU A 175 -1.41 13.63 29.91
C LEU A 175 -0.47 14.73 30.40
N ALA A 176 -0.83 15.48 31.47
CA ALA A 176 0.00 16.54 32.02
C ALA A 176 1.21 16.03 32.85
N GLY A 177 1.56 14.75 32.73
CA GLY A 177 2.64 14.12 33.48
C GLY A 177 3.40 13.00 32.75
N ARG A 178 3.19 12.81 31.44
CA ARG A 178 4.12 11.94 30.69
C ARG A 178 5.40 12.74 30.49
N SER A 179 6.47 12.33 31.16
CA SER A 179 7.82 12.84 30.99
C SER A 179 8.13 13.08 29.51
N GLY A 180 8.92 14.11 29.19
CA GLY A 180 9.29 14.51 27.84
C GLY A 180 10.10 13.49 27.02
N VAL A 181 10.00 12.21 27.37
CA VAL A 181 10.63 11.07 26.71
C VAL A 181 9.66 10.52 25.68
N ARG A 182 10.08 10.48 24.41
CA ARG A 182 9.28 9.89 23.34
C ARG A 182 9.15 8.37 23.54
N PRO A 183 8.03 7.72 23.15
CA PRO A 183 7.77 6.33 23.51
C PRO A 183 8.86 5.31 23.12
N LEU A 184 9.62 5.58 22.06
CA LEU A 184 10.71 4.73 21.56
C LEU A 184 12.08 5.40 21.69
N GLU A 185 12.21 6.43 22.53
CA GLU A 185 13.48 7.09 22.78
C GLU A 185 14.52 6.13 23.36
N GLY A 186 15.76 6.26 22.90
CA GLY A 186 16.86 5.36 23.26
C GLY A 186 16.94 4.08 22.42
N LEU A 187 15.92 3.75 21.63
CA LEU A 187 15.99 2.63 20.68
C LEU A 187 16.69 3.06 19.39
N ARG A 188 17.61 2.22 18.92
CA ARG A 188 18.25 2.36 17.60
C ARG A 188 17.78 1.25 16.68
N ILE A 189 17.38 1.62 15.47
CA ILE A 189 16.83 0.70 14.46
C ILE A 189 17.64 0.84 13.17
N VAL A 190 18.02 -0.29 12.59
CA VAL A 190 18.59 -0.36 11.24
C VAL A 190 17.47 -0.73 10.27
N ASP A 191 17.13 0.17 9.35
CA ASP A 191 16.12 -0.02 8.31
C ASP A 191 16.77 -0.52 7.01
N LEU A 192 16.67 -1.83 6.77
CA LEU A 192 17.11 -2.50 5.52
C LEU A 192 15.97 -2.71 4.53
N THR A 193 14.81 -2.11 4.79
CA THR A 193 13.60 -2.37 4.01
C THR A 193 13.54 -1.49 2.77
N ARG A 194 12.72 -1.90 1.80
CA ARG A 194 12.56 -1.22 0.51
C ARG A 194 11.09 -0.93 0.22
N ILE A 195 10.88 -0.08 -0.77
CA ILE A 195 9.58 0.16 -1.40
C ILE A 195 8.59 0.90 -0.49
N TRP A 196 7.72 0.22 0.27
CA TRP A 196 6.59 0.88 0.95
C TRP A 196 6.40 0.46 2.40
N SER A 197 6.00 -0.79 2.65
CA SER A 197 5.53 -1.22 3.98
C SER A 197 6.60 -1.09 5.05
N GLY A 198 7.83 -1.52 4.73
CA GLY A 198 8.96 -1.41 5.64
C GLY A 198 9.36 0.04 5.91
N PRO A 199 9.62 0.87 4.89
CA PRO A 199 9.98 2.26 5.10
C PRO A 199 8.90 3.04 5.86
N LEU A 200 7.61 2.76 5.60
CA LEU A 200 6.51 3.36 6.36
C LEU A 200 6.52 2.91 7.83
N ALA A 201 6.70 1.61 8.09
CA ALA A 201 6.75 1.08 9.45
C ALA A 201 7.88 1.72 10.26
N THR A 202 9.10 1.75 9.72
CA THR A 202 10.25 2.35 10.41
C THR A 202 10.13 3.87 10.54
N ARG A 203 9.45 4.55 9.62
CA ARG A 203 9.10 5.98 9.78
C ARG A 203 8.21 6.19 11.00
N ILE A 204 7.21 5.35 11.22
CA ILE A 204 6.34 5.43 12.41
C ILE A 204 7.18 5.24 13.68
N LEU A 205 8.15 4.32 13.68
CA LEU A 205 9.06 4.14 14.81
C LEU A 205 9.93 5.39 15.06
N GLY A 206 10.42 6.04 14.01
CA GLY A 206 11.12 7.32 14.11
C GLY A 206 10.22 8.47 14.59
N ASP A 207 8.98 8.55 14.10
CA ASP A 207 7.96 9.50 14.56
C ASP A 207 7.70 9.33 16.08
N LEU A 208 7.81 8.10 16.60
CA LEU A 208 7.70 7.75 18.03
C LEU A 208 9.01 7.92 18.83
N GLY A 209 10.08 8.44 18.23
CA GLY A 209 11.32 8.82 18.90
C GLY A 209 12.51 7.87 18.75
N ALA A 210 12.39 6.77 17.99
CA ALA A 210 13.52 5.89 17.73
C ALA A 210 14.57 6.56 16.82
N ASP A 211 15.85 6.23 17.05
CA ASP A 211 16.96 6.59 16.16
C ASP A 211 17.04 5.58 15.00
N VAL A 212 16.41 5.92 13.88
CA VAL A 212 16.32 5.06 12.70
C VAL A 212 17.41 5.41 11.70
N LEU A 213 18.30 4.46 11.41
CA LEU A 213 19.30 4.54 10.34
C LEU A 213 18.85 3.65 9.17
N LYS A 214 18.48 4.28 8.06
CA LYS A 214 18.23 3.61 6.78
C LYS A 214 19.53 3.31 6.07
N ILE A 215 19.66 2.07 5.61
CA ILE A 215 20.75 1.65 4.72
C ILE A 215 20.13 1.36 3.36
N GLU A 216 20.69 1.96 2.31
CA GLU A 216 20.19 1.78 0.96
C GLU A 216 21.28 1.85 -0.11
N ALA A 217 20.95 1.37 -1.31
CA ALA A 217 21.80 1.52 -2.48
C ALA A 217 21.82 3.00 -2.92
N PRO A 218 22.84 3.46 -3.66
CA PRO A 218 22.89 4.83 -4.19
C PRO A 218 21.64 5.23 -4.99
N THR A 219 21.04 4.27 -5.70
CA THR A 219 19.82 4.47 -6.49
C THR A 219 18.52 4.20 -5.71
N GLY A 220 18.59 3.96 -4.39
CA GLY A 220 17.44 3.67 -3.55
C GLY A 220 16.56 4.88 -3.20
N ARG A 221 17.15 6.09 -3.21
CA ARG A 221 16.52 7.33 -2.74
C ARG A 221 15.53 7.95 -3.73
N GLY A 222 15.36 7.36 -4.90
CA GLY A 222 14.44 7.77 -5.96
C GLY A 222 14.92 7.32 -7.35
N PRO A 223 14.53 8.00 -8.44
CA PRO A 223 14.91 7.55 -9.78
C PRO A 223 16.42 7.64 -9.99
N ALA A 224 17.01 6.66 -10.70
CA ALA A 224 18.44 6.64 -11.00
C ALA A 224 18.91 7.87 -11.79
N VAL A 225 18.01 8.42 -12.61
CA VAL A 225 18.20 9.70 -13.29
C VAL A 225 17.11 10.65 -12.80
N VAL A 226 17.52 11.73 -12.16
CA VAL A 226 16.60 12.78 -11.74
C VAL A 226 16.17 13.56 -12.98
N PRO A 227 14.86 13.61 -13.31
CA PRO A 227 14.39 14.37 -14.46
C PRO A 227 14.64 15.87 -14.25
N LYS A 228 14.68 16.67 -15.31
CA LYS A 228 14.78 18.14 -15.15
C LYS A 228 13.53 18.74 -14.52
N THR A 229 12.37 18.16 -14.83
CA THR A 229 11.07 18.56 -14.32
C THR A 229 10.21 17.33 -14.12
N ASP A 230 9.53 17.23 -12.98
CA ASP A 230 8.60 16.13 -12.72
C ASP A 230 7.50 16.56 -11.72
N PRO A 231 6.32 16.94 -12.25
CA PRO A 231 5.20 17.39 -11.44
C PRO A 231 4.51 16.25 -10.67
N LEU A 232 4.89 14.99 -10.90
CA LEU A 232 4.31 13.84 -10.20
C LEU A 232 5.01 13.55 -8.88
N TYR A 233 6.26 13.96 -8.69
CA TYR A 233 7.00 13.59 -7.49
C TYR A 233 7.73 14.74 -6.81
N PHE A 234 7.88 15.90 -7.45
CA PHE A 234 8.60 17.03 -6.89
C PHE A 234 7.69 18.25 -6.69
N ALA A 235 7.98 19.00 -5.63
CA ALA A 235 7.30 20.26 -5.36
C ALA A 235 7.47 21.24 -6.54
N ASP A 236 6.35 21.80 -7.00
CA ASP A 236 6.28 22.72 -8.16
C ASP A 236 6.84 22.12 -9.47
N GLY A 237 6.98 20.79 -9.52
CA GLY A 237 7.65 20.09 -10.61
C GLY A 237 9.16 20.29 -10.68
N ASP A 238 9.76 20.95 -9.68
CA ASP A 238 11.19 21.28 -9.63
C ASP A 238 11.95 20.37 -8.65
N PRO A 239 12.88 19.54 -9.13
CA PRO A 239 13.76 18.74 -8.29
C PRO A 239 14.81 19.56 -7.53
N GLY A 240 15.25 20.70 -8.05
CA GLY A 240 16.31 21.54 -7.46
C GLY A 240 17.65 20.82 -7.23
N ASP A 241 18.54 21.46 -6.46
CA ASP A 241 19.91 20.98 -6.23
C ASP A 241 19.99 19.74 -5.31
N ARG A 242 18.97 19.55 -4.46
CA ARG A 242 18.85 18.42 -3.53
C ARG A 242 17.56 17.65 -3.79
N PRO A 243 17.46 16.93 -4.91
CA PRO A 243 16.22 16.34 -5.38
C PRO A 243 15.57 15.40 -4.37
N TRP A 244 16.35 14.61 -3.65
CA TRP A 244 15.84 13.67 -2.65
C TRP A 244 15.04 14.35 -1.52
N ASN A 245 15.40 15.59 -1.16
CA ASN A 245 14.68 16.36 -0.12
C ASN A 245 13.42 17.05 -0.66
N ARG A 246 13.28 17.15 -1.98
CA ARG A 246 12.10 17.73 -2.65
C ARG A 246 11.14 16.66 -3.18
N ASN A 247 11.59 15.41 -3.23
CA ASN A 247 10.78 14.29 -3.66
C ASN A 247 9.74 13.91 -2.59
N GLY A 248 8.45 14.01 -2.94
CA GLY A 248 7.35 13.80 -2.00
C GLY A 248 7.20 12.36 -1.52
N LEU A 249 7.56 11.36 -2.33
CA LEU A 249 7.58 9.96 -1.89
C LEU A 249 8.68 9.72 -0.86
N ASN A 250 9.88 10.25 -1.12
CA ASN A 250 10.99 10.14 -0.19
C ASN A 250 10.65 10.84 1.14
N ASN A 251 10.18 12.08 1.10
CA ASN A 251 9.76 12.83 2.29
C ASN A 251 8.66 12.10 3.08
N LYS A 252 7.70 11.50 2.37
CA LYS A 252 6.62 10.71 2.99
C LYS A 252 7.16 9.51 3.75
N LEU A 253 8.14 8.79 3.19
CA LEU A 253 8.59 7.50 3.71
C LEU A 253 9.79 7.59 4.65
N ASN A 254 10.62 8.62 4.51
CA ASN A 254 11.95 8.65 5.15
C ASN A 254 12.20 9.87 6.04
N ARG A 255 11.20 10.72 6.29
CA ARG A 255 11.30 11.73 7.36
C ARG A 255 11.58 11.07 8.71
N ASN A 256 12.24 11.81 9.61
CA ASN A 256 12.66 11.35 10.94
C ASN A 256 13.61 10.14 10.91
N LYS A 257 14.29 9.90 9.78
CA LYS A 257 15.35 8.90 9.64
C LYS A 257 16.66 9.57 9.27
N ARG A 258 17.76 8.96 9.69
CA ARG A 258 19.08 9.16 9.10
C ARG A 258 19.27 8.13 8.00
N ASP A 259 20.07 8.46 7.00
CA ASP A 259 20.15 7.66 5.79
C ASP A 259 21.59 7.59 5.29
N LEU A 260 22.09 6.37 5.09
CA LEU A 260 23.42 6.06 4.57
C LEU A 260 23.29 5.22 3.29
N ALA A 261 23.80 5.76 2.19
CA ALA A 261 23.91 5.02 0.94
C ALA A 261 25.24 4.25 0.90
N ILE A 262 25.20 2.97 0.54
CA ILE A 262 26.39 2.11 0.42
C ILE A 262 26.43 1.52 -1.00
N ASP A 263 27.54 1.75 -1.69
CA ASP A 263 27.89 1.11 -2.96
C ASP A 263 28.89 -0.02 -2.64
N LEU A 264 28.51 -1.27 -2.90
CA LEU A 264 29.27 -2.49 -2.53
C LEU A 264 29.84 -3.18 -3.77
#